data_AF-A0A1N7L382-F1
#
_entry.id   AF-A0A1N7L382-F1
#
_cell.length_a   1.000
_cell.length_b   1.000
_cell.length_c   1.000
_cell.angle_alpha   90.00
_cell.angle_beta   90.00
_cell.angle_gamma   90.00
#
_symmetry.space_group_name_H-M   'P 1'
#
loop_
_entity.id
_entity.type
_entity.pdbx_description
1 polymer ?
#
loop_
_entity_poly.entity_id
_entity_poly.type
_entity_poly.pdbx_seq_one_letter_code
_entity_poly.pdbx_strand_id
1 'polypeptide(L)'
;MSELDQKQLEALEVERAKIFTPGWFGDLISGRLSFGDTFWLGLFGVLMFVVPAVVLVAGLLYAQATAAMIPFLKVIAGLYGIWALAVSQALLRIGARGGWPITGIALAAGMALYALYTAATL
;
A
#
# COMPACT_ATOMS: atom_id res chain seq x y z
N MET A 1 -28.27 -13.78 4.83
CA MET A 1 -27.51 -13.11 3.76
C MET A 1 -28.29 -13.32 2.49
N SER A 2 -28.77 -12.25 1.84
CA SER A 2 -29.35 -12.37 0.49
C SER A 2 -28.27 -12.88 -0.43
N GLU A 3 -28.52 -13.96 -1.17
CA GLU A 3 -27.67 -14.31 -2.30
C GLU A 3 -27.64 -13.11 -3.24
N LEU A 4 -26.45 -12.74 -3.70
CA LEU A 4 -26.27 -11.67 -4.67
C LEU A 4 -26.83 -12.16 -6.00
N ASP A 5 -27.61 -11.32 -6.67
CA ASP A 5 -28.09 -11.61 -8.03
C ASP A 5 -26.90 -11.61 -9.01
N GLN A 6 -27.03 -12.35 -10.11
CA GLN A 6 -25.98 -12.50 -11.12
C GLN A 6 -25.49 -11.14 -11.66
N LYS A 7 -26.40 -10.17 -11.80
CA LYS A 7 -26.05 -8.79 -12.20
C LYS A 7 -25.18 -8.06 -11.17
N GLN A 8 -25.36 -8.35 -9.89
CA GLN A 8 -24.55 -7.77 -8.82
C GLN A 8 -23.15 -8.39 -8.80
N LEU A 9 -23.04 -9.69 -9.10
CA LEU A 9 -21.76 -10.37 -9.25
C LEU A 9 -20.96 -9.81 -10.43
N GLU A 10 -21.59 -9.66 -11.60
CA GLU A 10 -20.97 -9.08 -12.80
C GLU A 10 -20.50 -7.63 -12.54
N ALA A 11 -21.31 -6.82 -11.85
CA ALA A 11 -20.92 -5.47 -11.48
C ALA A 11 -19.68 -5.43 -10.56
N LEU A 12 -19.60 -6.35 -9.60
CA LEU A 12 -18.45 -6.48 -8.69
C LEU A 12 -17.18 -6.94 -9.43
N GLU A 13 -17.30 -7.84 -10.41
CA GLU A 13 -16.17 -8.26 -11.24
C GLU A 13 -15.59 -7.10 -12.05
N VAL A 14 -16.45 -6.28 -12.67
CA VAL A 14 -16.04 -5.09 -13.43
C VAL A 14 -15.36 -4.05 -12.52
N GLU A 15 -15.84 -3.89 -11.29
CA GLU A 15 -15.21 -2.99 -10.31
C GLU A 15 -13.85 -3.53 -9.86
N ARG A 16 -13.75 -4.82 -9.54
CA ARG A 16 -12.50 -5.47 -9.11
C ARG A 16 -11.45 -5.49 -10.21
N ALA A 17 -11.84 -5.63 -11.47
CA ALA A 17 -10.93 -5.60 -12.62
C ALA A 17 -10.17 -4.26 -12.75
N LYS A 18 -10.66 -3.19 -12.10
CA LYS A 18 -10.00 -1.88 -12.10
C LYS A 18 -8.92 -1.76 -11.02
N ILE A 19 -8.92 -2.63 -10.01
CA ILE A 19 -7.94 -2.58 -8.91
C ILE A 19 -6.53 -2.83 -9.47
N PHE A 20 -5.55 -2.08 -8.98
CA PHE A 20 -4.15 -2.09 -9.45
C PHE A 20 -3.94 -1.67 -10.91
N THR A 21 -4.94 -1.07 -11.56
CA THR A 21 -4.72 -0.34 -12.81
C THR A 21 -4.10 1.04 -12.55
N PRO A 22 -3.41 1.67 -13.52
CA PRO A 22 -2.87 3.01 -13.37
C PRO A 22 -3.90 4.05 -12.91
N GLY A 23 -5.14 3.96 -13.41
CA GLY A 23 -6.24 4.84 -12.99
C GLY A 23 -6.60 4.66 -11.51
N TRP A 24 -6.65 3.41 -11.03
CA TRP A 24 -6.93 3.10 -9.63
C TRP A 24 -5.87 3.67 -8.68
N PHE A 25 -4.59 3.66 -9.06
CA PHE A 25 -3.54 4.31 -8.26
C PHE A 25 -3.79 5.81 -8.14
N GLY A 26 -4.23 6.47 -9.20
CA GLY A 26 -4.63 7.88 -9.19
C GLY A 26 -5.82 8.16 -8.28
N ASP A 27 -6.86 7.33 -8.34
CA ASP A 27 -8.03 7.43 -7.48
C ASP A 27 -7.67 7.20 -6.00
N LEU A 28 -6.76 6.27 -5.73
CA LEU A 28 -6.28 5.98 -4.38
C LEU A 28 -5.54 7.18 -3.77
N ILE A 29 -4.52 7.71 -4.43
CA ILE A 29 -3.71 8.81 -3.88
C ILE A 29 -4.46 10.15 -3.85
N SER A 30 -5.50 10.30 -4.67
CA SER A 30 -6.38 11.46 -4.64
C SER A 30 -7.47 11.38 -3.56
N GLY A 31 -7.60 10.23 -2.87
CA GLY A 31 -8.61 10.02 -1.83
C GLY A 31 -10.03 9.90 -2.39
N ARG A 32 -10.18 9.41 -3.63
CA ARG A 32 -11.49 9.17 -4.28
C ARG A 32 -12.08 7.79 -3.94
N LEU A 33 -11.25 6.88 -3.42
CA LEU A 33 -11.69 5.57 -2.95
C LEU A 33 -12.26 5.66 -1.53
N SER A 34 -12.95 4.60 -1.08
CA SER A 34 -13.40 4.50 0.30
C SER A 34 -12.22 4.51 1.28
N PHE A 35 -12.47 4.89 2.54
CA PHE A 35 -11.43 4.85 3.58
C PHE A 35 -10.84 3.44 3.71
N GLY A 36 -11.70 2.41 3.71
CA GLY A 36 -11.29 1.02 3.83
C GLY A 36 -10.40 0.57 2.68
N ASP A 37 -10.78 0.87 1.44
CA ASP A 37 -10.00 0.49 0.26
C ASP A 37 -8.66 1.24 0.22
N THR A 38 -8.68 2.55 0.50
CA THR A 38 -7.47 3.36 0.56
C THR A 38 -6.50 2.84 1.62
N PHE A 39 -7.01 2.47 2.80
CA PHE A 39 -6.18 1.97 3.89
C PHE A 39 -5.67 0.55 3.60
N TRP A 40 -6.56 -0.41 3.36
CA TRP A 40 -6.20 -1.82 3.23
C TRP A 40 -5.46 -2.11 1.93
N LEU A 41 -6.00 -1.69 0.79
CA LEU A 41 -5.37 -1.96 -0.50
C LEU A 41 -4.15 -1.08 -0.72
N GLY A 42 -4.21 0.17 -0.25
CA GLY A 42 -3.08 1.09 -0.32
C GLY A 42 -1.89 0.60 0.47
N LEU A 43 -2.06 0.20 1.73
CA LEU A 43 -0.93 -0.24 2.56
C LEU A 43 -0.54 -1.70 2.32
N PHE A 44 -1.51 -2.62 2.25
CA PHE A 44 -1.24 -4.05 2.28
C PHE A 44 -1.48 -4.74 0.93
N GLY A 45 -2.45 -4.27 0.14
CA GLY A 45 -2.73 -4.83 -1.18
C GLY A 45 -1.53 -4.75 -2.11
N VAL A 46 -0.85 -3.60 -2.17
CA VAL A 46 0.38 -3.42 -2.96
C VAL A 46 1.52 -4.33 -2.48
N LEU A 47 1.62 -4.56 -1.16
CA LEU A 47 2.66 -5.41 -0.58
C LEU A 47 2.55 -6.88 -0.99
N MET A 48 1.37 -7.35 -1.40
CA MET A 48 1.20 -8.72 -1.92
C MET A 48 2.08 -8.99 -3.14
N PHE A 49 2.41 -7.96 -3.92
CA PHE A 49 3.30 -8.08 -5.09
C PHE A 49 4.73 -7.64 -4.76
N VAL A 50 4.87 -6.56 -3.98
CA VAL A 50 6.18 -5.97 -3.67
C VAL A 50 7.00 -6.89 -2.77
N VAL A 51 6.43 -7.47 -1.72
CA VAL A 51 7.19 -8.29 -0.76
C VAL A 51 7.81 -9.53 -1.43
N PRO A 52 7.06 -10.34 -2.22
CA PRO A 52 7.67 -11.45 -2.94
C PRO A 52 8.79 -11.01 -3.89
N ALA A 53 8.60 -9.91 -4.63
CA ALA A 53 9.62 -9.38 -5.53
C ALA A 53 10.89 -8.96 -4.78
N VAL A 54 10.74 -8.26 -3.64
CA VAL A 54 11.85 -7.84 -2.78
C VAL A 54 12.59 -9.04 -2.22
N VAL A 55 11.88 -10.07 -1.75
CA VAL A 55 12.49 -11.31 -1.23
C VAL A 55 13.31 -12.02 -2.30
N LEU A 56 12.78 -12.15 -3.53
CA LEU A 56 13.49 -12.78 -4.65
C LEU A 56 14.77 -12.01 -5.00
N VAL A 57 14.67 -10.69 -5.14
CA VAL A 57 15.84 -9.84 -5.46
C VAL A 57 16.85 -9.86 -4.31
N ALA A 58 16.40 -9.77 -3.06
CA ALA A 58 17.27 -9.82 -1.88
C ALA A 58 18.01 -11.15 -1.80
N GLY A 59 17.35 -12.28 -2.09
CA GLY A 59 18.00 -13.60 -2.13
C GLY A 59 19.10 -13.68 -3.20
N LEU A 60 18.85 -13.11 -4.39
CA LEU A 60 19.86 -13.02 -5.45
C LEU A 60 21.04 -12.12 -5.06
N LEU A 61 20.76 -10.95 -4.47
CA LEU A 61 21.80 -10.04 -3.99
C LEU A 61 22.63 -10.67 -2.88
N TYR A 62 21.99 -11.40 -1.96
CA TYR A 62 22.70 -12.11 -0.90
C TYR A 62 23.70 -13.12 -1.47
N ALA A 63 23.31 -13.87 -2.50
CA ALA A 63 24.16 -14.87 -3.15
C ALA A 63 25.29 -14.26 -4.01
N GLN A 64 25.00 -13.20 -4.75
CA GLN A 64 25.90 -12.72 -5.83
C GLN A 64 26.60 -11.39 -5.51
N ALA A 65 26.03 -10.56 -4.64
CA ALA A 65 26.46 -9.18 -4.41
C ALA A 65 26.06 -8.68 -3.01
N THR A 66 26.52 -9.36 -1.96
CA THR A 66 26.05 -9.13 -0.58
C THR A 66 26.22 -7.67 -0.13
N ALA A 67 27.24 -6.96 -0.62
CA ALA A 67 27.47 -5.54 -0.34
C ALA A 67 26.33 -4.61 -0.85
N ALA A 68 25.59 -5.03 -1.88
CA ALA A 68 24.47 -4.28 -2.43
C ALA A 68 23.15 -4.51 -1.67
N MET A 69 23.11 -5.48 -0.74
CA MET A 69 21.90 -5.85 -0.02
C MET A 69 21.37 -4.73 0.86
N ILE A 70 22.22 -4.10 1.68
CA ILE A 70 21.82 -2.99 2.56
C ILE A 70 21.34 -1.79 1.73
N PRO A 71 22.09 -1.28 0.73
CA PRO A 71 21.60 -0.22 -0.16
C PRO A 71 20.25 -0.54 -0.81
N PHE A 72 20.06 -1.77 -1.29
CA PHE A 72 18.79 -2.20 -1.87
C PHE A 72 17.63 -2.10 -0.86
N LEU A 73 17.81 -2.65 0.34
CA LEU A 73 16.77 -2.60 1.38
C LEU A 73 16.47 -1.17 1.82
N LYS A 74 17.47 -0.29 1.89
CA LYS A 74 17.27 1.15 2.17
C LYS A 74 16.39 1.80 1.11
N VAL A 75 16.66 1.54 -0.17
CA VAL A 75 15.85 2.07 -1.28
C VAL A 75 14.41 1.57 -1.20
N ILE A 76 14.20 0.27 -1.00
CA ILE A 76 12.85 -0.30 -0.87
C ILE A 76 12.10 0.28 0.32
N ALA A 77 12.76 0.41 1.49
CA ALA A 77 12.17 1.04 2.66
C ALA A 77 11.79 2.51 2.39
N GLY A 78 12.64 3.25 1.67
CA GLY A 78 12.39 4.64 1.31
C GLY A 78 11.20 4.79 0.36
N LEU A 79 11.13 3.96 -0.68
CA LEU A 79 10.00 3.92 -1.61
C LEU A 79 8.69 3.56 -0.90
N TYR A 80 8.71 2.55 -0.03
CA TYR A 80 7.53 2.19 0.76
C TYR A 80 7.13 3.31 1.73
N GLY A 81 8.09 3.99 2.35
CA GLY A 81 7.84 5.13 3.23
C GLY A 81 7.15 6.30 2.50
N ILE A 82 7.63 6.64 1.30
CA ILE A 82 7.00 7.67 0.44
C ILE A 82 5.58 7.24 0.04
N TRP A 83 5.42 5.97 -0.35
CA TRP A 83 4.12 5.41 -0.71
C TRP A 83 3.14 5.49 0.47
N ALA A 84 3.52 4.99 1.65
CA ALA A 84 2.70 5.02 2.85
C ALA A 84 2.35 6.46 3.28
N LEU A 85 3.26 7.42 3.06
CA LEU A 85 2.98 8.83 3.29
C LEU A 85 1.90 9.36 2.34
N ALA A 86 1.96 9.01 1.05
CA ALA A 86 0.93 9.38 0.07
C ALA A 86 -0.43 8.77 0.43
N VAL A 87 -0.46 7.50 0.86
CA VAL A 87 -1.68 6.85 1.36
C VAL A 87 -2.20 7.55 2.61
N SER A 88 -1.33 7.88 3.57
CA SER A 88 -1.71 8.63 4.78
C SER A 88 -2.34 9.99 4.44
N GLN A 89 -1.77 10.72 3.47
CA GLN A 89 -2.36 11.97 2.98
C GLN A 89 -3.72 11.76 2.31
N ALA A 90 -3.90 10.69 1.53
CA ALA A 90 -5.19 10.36 0.94
C ALA A 90 -6.24 10.07 2.03
N LEU A 91 -5.89 9.31 3.07
CA LEU A 91 -6.78 9.01 4.20
C LEU A 91 -7.20 10.28 4.95
N LEU A 92 -6.28 11.23 5.13
CA LEU A 92 -6.59 12.53 5.71
C LEU A 92 -7.58 13.34 4.85
N ARG A 93 -7.41 13.32 3.52
CA ARG A 93 -8.31 14.02 2.58
C ARG A 93 -9.72 13.46 2.57
N ILE A 94 -9.88 12.15 2.77
CA ILE A 94 -11.20 11.50 2.86
C ILE A 94 -12.02 12.04 4.04
N GLY A 95 -11.35 12.51 5.11
CA GLY A 95 -12.03 13.18 6.24
C GLY A 95 -12.94 12.27 7.08
N ALA A 96 -12.72 10.95 7.03
CA ALA A 96 -13.48 9.99 7.83
C ALA A 96 -13.28 10.21 9.34
N ARG A 97 -14.36 10.12 10.12
CA ARG A 97 -14.36 10.38 11.57
C ARG A 97 -14.72 9.13 12.37
N GLY A 98 -14.17 9.03 13.57
CA GLY A 98 -14.40 7.93 14.50
C GLY A 98 -13.11 7.24 14.93
N GLY A 99 -13.19 6.35 15.92
CA GLY A 99 -12.02 5.65 16.47
C GLY A 99 -11.26 4.84 15.42
N TRP A 100 -11.98 4.09 14.57
CA TRP A 100 -11.36 3.28 13.52
C TRP A 100 -10.59 4.13 12.49
N PRO A 101 -11.18 5.18 11.87
CA PRO A 101 -10.44 6.04 10.95
C PRO A 101 -9.21 6.71 11.55
N ILE A 102 -9.30 7.20 12.80
CA ILE A 102 -8.18 7.83 13.50
C ILE A 102 -7.03 6.84 13.70
N THR A 103 -7.35 5.63 14.18
CA THR A 103 -6.34 4.56 14.34
C THR A 103 -5.71 4.17 13.02
N GLY A 104 -6.49 4.06 11.94
CA GLY A 104 -5.98 3.75 10.60
C GLY A 104 -5.01 4.82 10.09
N ILE A 105 -5.35 6.11 10.25
CA ILE A 105 -4.47 7.22 9.87
C ILE A 105 -3.18 7.20 10.69
N ALA A 106 -3.28 7.01 12.01
CA ALA A 106 -2.12 6.97 12.89
C ALA A 106 -1.18 5.80 12.55
N LEU A 107 -1.73 4.63 12.26
CA LEU A 107 -0.96 3.47 11.82
C LEU A 107 -0.28 3.73 10.46
N ALA A 108 -1.01 4.28 9.49
CA ALA A 108 -0.45 4.62 8.17
C ALA A 108 0.72 5.61 8.29
N ALA A 109 0.55 6.66 9.10
CA ALA A 109 1.60 7.64 9.38
C ALA A 109 2.80 7.00 10.11
N GLY A 110 2.54 6.17 11.12
CA GLY A 110 3.57 5.43 11.84
C GLY A 110 4.39 4.51 10.94
N MET A 111 3.73 3.79 10.04
CA MET A 111 4.40 2.95 9.03
C MET A 111 5.27 3.78 8.07
N ALA A 112 4.75 4.92 7.59
CA ALA A 112 5.51 5.81 6.72
C ALA A 112 6.77 6.32 7.43
N LEU A 113 6.64 6.82 8.66
CA LEU A 113 7.76 7.30 9.47
C LEU A 113 8.78 6.21 9.75
N TYR A 114 8.33 5.03 10.17
CA TYR A 114 9.21 3.90 10.45
C TYR A 114 9.99 3.44 9.21
N ALA A 115 9.32 3.38 8.06
CA ALA A 115 9.96 2.98 6.80
C ALA A 115 10.99 4.03 6.33
N LEU A 116 10.66 5.33 6.41
CA LEU A 116 11.61 6.41 6.08
C LEU A 116 12.80 6.45 7.04
N TYR A 117 12.56 6.25 8.34
CA TYR A 117 13.61 6.13 9.33
C TYR A 117 14.53 4.95 9.02
N THR A 118 13.95 3.78 8.76
CA THR A 118 14.69 2.58 8.34
C THR A 118 15.53 2.85 7.09
N ALA A 119 14.96 3.52 6.09
CA ALA A 119 15.68 3.89 4.87
C ALA A 119 16.89 4.80 5.15
N ALA A 120 16.84 5.64 6.18
CA ALA A 120 17.95 6.51 6.57
C ALA A 120 19.01 5.75 7.40
N THR A 121 18.60 4.87 8.30
CA THR A 121 19.46 4.34 9.36
C THR A 121 19.92 2.88 9.22
N LEU A 122 19.34 2.10 8.30
CA LEU A 122 19.80 0.73 8.01
C LEU A 122 21.25 0.71 7.50
#